data_AF-A0A7C9MJU2-F1
#
_entry.id   AF-A0A7C9MJU2-F1
#
_cell.length_a   1.000
_cell.length_b   1.000
_cell.length_c   1.000
_cell.angle_alpha   90.00
_cell.angle_beta   90.00
_cell.angle_gamma   90.00
#
_symmetry.space_group_name_H-M   'P 1'
#
loop_
_entity.id
_entity.type
_entity.pdbx_description
1 polymer ?
#
loop_
_entity_poly.entity_id
_entity_poly.type
_entity_poly.pdbx_seq_one_letter_code
_entity_poly.pdbx_strand_id
1 'polypeptide(L)'
;MIRRDLILSASLLLSPTLAVAEDIEGSMRCEVKSNEIIAVEDGRPVRYTGITDKFEVGDTLIFSYILEENELASDRFFPMLELELRDEARNDDEVTWNGPVTKNIFSDRGIALDENARGASISGYMIFDENRIDLESPIWGELKLNRYYKSDWQGIGVRTVFFGAVYQAQVFTLDCRHTRDRIDDILSAEPFSLED
;
A
#
# COMPACT_ATOMS: atom_id res chain seq x y z
N MET A 1 -5.53 71.76 -27.82
CA MET A 1 -6.37 70.59 -27.51
C MET A 1 -6.14 69.56 -28.60
N ILE A 2 -5.48 68.44 -28.28
CA ILE A 2 -5.54 67.10 -28.91
C ILE A 2 -4.51 66.26 -28.14
N ARG A 3 -5.02 65.32 -27.34
CA ARG A 3 -4.27 64.34 -26.54
C ARG A 3 -3.63 63.32 -27.48
N ARG A 4 -2.36 62.97 -27.24
CA ARG A 4 -1.75 61.75 -27.78
C ARG A 4 -1.96 60.66 -26.74
N ASP A 5 -2.89 59.75 -27.04
CA ASP A 5 -3.19 58.61 -26.19
C ASP A 5 -2.04 57.59 -26.23
N LEU A 6 -1.50 57.33 -25.04
CA LEU A 6 -0.64 56.21 -24.73
C LEU A 6 -1.54 54.98 -24.57
N ILE A 7 -1.39 53.96 -25.42
CA ILE A 7 -1.88 52.62 -25.13
C ILE A 7 -0.76 51.64 -25.43
N LEU A 8 0.07 51.39 -24.41
CA LEU A 8 0.97 50.25 -24.37
C LEU A 8 0.11 49.02 -24.04
N SER A 9 -0.26 48.24 -25.05
CA SER A 9 -0.93 46.95 -24.85
C SER A 9 0.07 45.93 -24.33
N ALA A 10 0.14 45.79 -23.00
CA ALA A 10 0.85 44.71 -22.34
C ALA A 10 0.03 43.41 -22.49
N SER A 11 0.35 42.61 -23.51
CA SER A 11 -0.18 41.26 -23.67
C SER A 11 0.35 40.38 -22.54
N LEU A 12 -0.46 40.17 -21.52
CA LEU A 12 -0.24 39.18 -20.46
C LEU A 12 -0.18 37.79 -21.10
N LEU A 13 1.01 37.20 -21.11
CA LEU A 13 1.21 35.78 -21.42
C LEU A 13 0.61 34.97 -20.27
N LEU A 14 -0.66 34.58 -20.39
CA LEU A 14 -1.20 33.47 -19.62
C LEU A 14 -0.60 32.19 -20.18
N SER A 15 0.55 31.77 -19.64
CA SER A 15 1.01 30.40 -19.79
C SER A 15 0.03 29.51 -19.03
N PRO A 16 -0.66 28.55 -19.69
CA PRO A 16 -1.37 27.52 -18.94
C PRO A 16 -0.32 26.74 -18.16
N THR A 17 -0.39 26.80 -16.83
CA THR A 17 0.28 25.82 -15.98
C THR A 17 -0.35 24.49 -16.30
N LEU A 18 0.35 23.62 -17.03
CA LEU A 18 0.01 22.21 -17.14
C LEU A 18 -0.01 21.66 -15.71
N ALA A 19 -1.21 21.38 -15.20
CA ALA A 19 -1.36 20.58 -14.00
C ALA A 19 -0.95 19.16 -14.39
N VAL A 20 0.24 18.76 -13.99
CA VAL A 20 0.63 17.36 -14.02
C VAL A 20 -0.12 16.72 -12.86
N ALA A 21 -0.93 15.69 -13.14
CA ALA A 21 -1.47 14.84 -12.08
C ALA A 21 -0.26 14.19 -11.38
N GLU A 22 -0.07 14.51 -10.10
CA GLU A 22 1.02 13.99 -9.29
C GLU A 22 0.52 12.75 -8.55
N ASP A 23 1.24 11.64 -8.66
CA ASP A 23 0.93 10.41 -7.93
C ASP A 23 0.92 10.68 -6.42
N ILE A 24 -0.05 10.08 -5.71
CA ILE A 24 -0.14 10.23 -4.26
C ILE A 24 0.63 9.07 -3.62
N GLU A 25 1.85 9.34 -3.19
CA GLU A 25 2.74 8.38 -2.54
C GLU A 25 2.93 8.69 -1.05
N GLY A 26 2.82 7.66 -0.19
CA GLY A 26 3.27 7.71 1.19
C GLY A 26 4.05 6.48 1.63
N SER A 27 4.64 6.56 2.82
CA SER A 27 5.53 5.51 3.32
C SER A 27 5.68 5.50 4.84
N MET A 28 5.95 4.31 5.37
CA MET A 28 6.30 4.03 6.76
C MET A 28 7.64 3.31 6.83
N ARG A 29 8.39 3.61 7.89
CA ARG A 29 9.55 2.84 8.30
C ARG A 29 9.14 1.94 9.48
N CYS A 30 9.29 0.63 9.33
CA CYS A 30 8.81 -0.39 10.25
C CYS A 30 9.96 -1.19 10.85
N GLU A 31 10.12 -1.16 12.17
CA GLU A 31 11.08 -2.01 12.87
C GLU A 31 10.43 -3.35 13.23
N VAL A 32 11.09 -4.46 12.89
CA VAL A 32 10.66 -5.81 13.27
C VAL A 32 10.90 -6.01 14.77
N LYS A 33 9.84 -6.11 15.56
CA LYS A 33 9.92 -6.26 17.03
C LYS A 33 9.95 -7.71 17.49
N SER A 34 9.35 -8.61 16.71
CA SER A 34 9.42 -10.05 16.92
C SER A 34 9.34 -10.78 15.58
N ASN A 35 9.97 -11.95 15.49
CA ASN A 35 9.75 -12.89 14.40
C ASN A 35 9.82 -14.33 14.94
N GLU A 36 8.76 -15.09 14.71
CA GLU A 36 8.59 -16.46 15.19
C GLU A 36 8.17 -17.34 14.03
N ILE A 37 8.76 -18.54 13.93
CA ILE A 37 8.39 -19.50 12.90
C ILE A 37 7.89 -20.77 13.57
N ILE A 38 6.68 -21.17 13.20
CA ILE A 38 6.02 -22.36 13.70
C ILE A 38 5.82 -23.31 12.53
N ALA A 39 6.33 -24.53 12.63
CA ALA A 39 6.13 -25.57 11.63
C ALA A 39 5.46 -26.81 12.22
N VAL A 40 4.98 -27.67 11.33
CA VAL A 40 4.44 -28.99 11.68
C VAL A 40 5.37 -30.06 11.12
N GLU A 41 6.09 -30.75 12.01
CA GLU A 41 6.95 -31.90 11.66
C GLU A 41 6.39 -33.15 12.34
N ASP A 42 6.14 -34.21 11.57
CA ASP A 42 5.55 -35.47 12.06
C ASP A 42 4.28 -35.25 12.92
N GLY A 43 3.46 -34.26 12.55
CA GLY A 43 2.23 -33.90 13.26
C GLY A 43 2.44 -33.19 14.60
N ARG A 44 3.66 -32.74 14.91
CA ARG A 44 3.99 -32.00 16.15
C ARG A 44 4.42 -30.57 15.83
N PRO A 45 4.06 -29.59 16.69
CA PRO A 45 4.51 -28.22 16.50
C PRO A 45 6.00 -28.11 16.83
N VAL A 46 6.76 -27.52 15.92
CA VAL A 46 8.17 -27.15 16.10
C VAL A 46 8.28 -25.64 15.96
N ARG A 47 9.11 -25.02 16.81
CA ARG A 47 9.34 -23.57 16.81
C ARG A 47 10.79 -23.28 16.48
N TYR A 48 11.02 -22.29 15.62
CA TYR A 48 12.34 -21.81 15.28
C TYR A 48 12.43 -20.32 15.58
N THR A 49 13.52 -19.93 16.23
CA THR A 49 13.90 -18.54 16.46
C THR A 49 15.05 -18.23 15.50
N GLY A 50 14.79 -17.45 14.45
CA GLY A 50 15.77 -17.14 13.41
C GLY A 50 15.91 -18.23 12.36
N ILE A 51 15.54 -17.91 11.12
CA ILE A 51 15.80 -18.73 9.94
C ILE A 51 16.58 -17.85 8.96
N THR A 52 17.65 -18.40 8.39
CA THR A 52 18.38 -17.82 7.27
C THR A 52 17.38 -17.58 6.13
N ASP A 53 17.35 -16.36 5.57
CA ASP A 53 16.47 -15.92 4.46
C ASP A 53 15.09 -15.32 4.85
N LYS A 54 14.97 -14.70 6.06
CA LYS A 54 13.74 -14.04 6.55
C LYS A 54 14.04 -12.82 7.44
N PHE A 55 13.00 -12.00 7.70
CA PHE A 55 13.01 -10.86 8.65
C PHE A 55 13.69 -11.18 9.98
N GLU A 56 14.72 -10.43 10.36
CA GLU A 56 15.34 -10.52 11.67
C GLU A 56 14.80 -9.46 12.62
N VAL A 57 14.85 -9.74 13.93
CA VAL A 57 14.44 -8.74 14.93
C VAL A 57 15.41 -7.56 14.88
N GLY A 58 14.87 -6.35 14.78
CA GLY A 58 15.62 -5.12 14.59
C GLY A 58 15.79 -4.71 13.13
N ASP A 59 15.41 -5.57 12.17
CA ASP A 59 15.38 -5.18 10.77
C ASP A 59 14.40 -4.05 10.53
N THR A 60 14.74 -3.24 9.53
CA THR A 60 13.84 -2.20 9.04
C THR A 60 13.21 -2.63 7.73
N LEU A 61 11.88 -2.69 7.74
CA LEU A 61 11.06 -2.81 6.54
C LEU A 61 10.52 -1.44 6.14
N ILE A 62 10.39 -1.20 4.85
CA ILE A 62 9.75 -0.03 4.27
C ILE A 62 8.39 -0.47 3.76
N PHE A 63 7.34 0.13 4.32
CA PHE A 63 5.98 -0.04 3.81
C PHE A 63 5.62 1.19 2.99
N SER A 64 5.35 1.03 1.70
CA SER A 64 4.98 2.09 0.76
C SER A 64 3.54 1.90 0.29
N TYR A 65 2.91 3.01 -0.08
CA TYR A 65 1.63 3.01 -0.79
C TYR A 65 1.62 4.11 -1.84
N ILE A 66 1.07 3.78 -3.01
CA ILE A 66 1.02 4.67 -4.18
C ILE A 66 -0.39 4.57 -4.78
N LEU A 67 -1.04 5.72 -4.95
CA LEU A 67 -2.23 5.85 -5.79
C LEU A 67 -1.81 6.40 -7.15
N GLU A 68 -1.92 5.56 -8.18
CA GLU A 68 -1.54 5.89 -9.56
C GLU A 68 -2.72 5.71 -10.52
N GLU A 69 -2.76 6.52 -11.59
CA GLU A 69 -3.69 6.32 -12.69
C GLU A 69 -3.13 5.27 -13.66
N ASN A 70 -3.83 4.14 -13.79
CA ASN A 70 -3.42 3.10 -14.74
C ASN A 70 -4.19 3.18 -16.06
N GLU A 71 -3.45 3.17 -17.16
CA GLU A 71 -4.00 3.02 -18.51
C GLU A 71 -4.36 1.55 -18.79
N LEU A 72 -5.64 1.29 -19.07
CA LEU A 72 -6.03 0.06 -19.76
C LEU A 72 -6.02 0.25 -21.28
N ALA A 73 -5.94 -0.86 -22.00
CA ALA A 73 -6.02 -0.96 -23.46
C ALA A 73 -7.34 -0.44 -24.09
N SER A 74 -8.18 0.28 -23.35
CA SER A 74 -9.49 0.80 -23.77
C SER A 74 -9.70 2.30 -23.42
N ASP A 75 -8.65 3.10 -23.28
CA ASP A 75 -8.71 4.55 -22.95
C ASP A 75 -9.54 4.88 -21.68
N ARG A 76 -9.67 3.91 -20.76
CA ARG A 76 -10.35 4.09 -19.48
C ARG A 76 -9.31 4.03 -18.38
N PHE A 77 -9.14 5.16 -17.69
CA PHE A 77 -8.31 5.28 -16.50
C PHE A 77 -9.10 4.80 -15.29
N PHE A 78 -8.43 4.04 -14.44
CA PHE A 78 -8.95 3.72 -13.10
C PHE A 78 -7.80 3.91 -12.11
N PRO A 79 -8.08 4.53 -10.95
CA PRO A 79 -7.10 4.63 -9.89
C PRO A 79 -6.74 3.23 -9.38
N MET A 80 -5.45 2.94 -9.29
CA MET A 80 -4.92 1.73 -8.68
C MET A 80 -4.17 2.10 -7.41
N LEU A 81 -4.51 1.44 -6.31
CA LEU A 81 -3.74 1.55 -5.08
C LEU A 81 -2.78 0.37 -5.03
N GLU A 82 -1.49 0.69 -5.03
CA GLU A 82 -0.41 -0.26 -4.83
C GLU A 82 0.16 -0.09 -3.43
N LEU A 83 0.42 -1.19 -2.74
CA LEU A 83 1.13 -1.22 -1.47
C LEU A 83 2.25 -2.24 -1.53
N GLU A 84 3.38 -1.88 -0.96
CA GLU A 84 4.61 -2.66 -0.99
C GLU A 84 5.16 -2.76 0.43
N LEU A 85 5.62 -3.95 0.83
CA LEU A 85 6.47 -4.13 1.99
C LEU A 85 7.83 -4.64 1.53
N ARG A 86 8.88 -3.83 1.72
CA ARG A 86 10.24 -4.11 1.27
C ARG A 86 11.21 -4.23 2.43
N ASP A 87 12.14 -5.16 2.32
CA ASP A 87 13.28 -5.28 3.21
C ASP A 87 14.45 -4.37 2.79
N GLU A 88 14.83 -3.42 3.65
CA GLU A 88 15.95 -2.50 3.37
C GLU A 88 17.31 -3.21 3.41
N ALA A 89 17.47 -4.23 4.25
CA ALA A 89 18.78 -4.86 4.52
C ALA A 89 19.15 -5.90 3.46
N ARG A 90 18.16 -6.63 2.93
CA ARG A 90 18.39 -7.75 2.01
C ARG A 90 18.13 -7.43 0.54
N ASN A 91 17.52 -6.28 0.22
CA ASN A 91 17.20 -5.86 -1.15
C ASN A 91 16.51 -6.98 -1.96
N ASP A 92 15.72 -7.81 -1.28
CA ASP A 92 15.00 -8.97 -1.79
C ASP A 92 13.82 -9.25 -0.85
N ASP A 93 12.77 -9.88 -1.37
CA ASP A 93 11.42 -10.04 -0.81
C ASP A 93 10.53 -8.78 -0.89
N GLU A 94 10.19 -8.40 -2.13
CA GLU A 94 9.12 -7.46 -2.45
C GLU A 94 7.76 -8.15 -2.28
N VAL A 95 6.98 -7.74 -1.29
CA VAL A 95 5.57 -8.15 -1.20
C VAL A 95 4.71 -6.99 -1.68
N THR A 96 4.05 -7.21 -2.82
CA THR A 96 3.21 -6.19 -3.47
C THR A 96 1.75 -6.63 -3.47
N TRP A 97 0.89 -5.74 -3.01
CA TRP A 97 -0.57 -5.83 -3.12
C TRP A 97 -1.06 -4.69 -3.98
N ASN A 98 -1.88 -4.99 -4.99
CA ASN A 98 -2.47 -3.94 -5.81
C ASN A 98 -3.93 -4.27 -6.15
N GLY A 99 -4.69 -3.23 -6.45
CA GLY A 99 -6.03 -3.42 -6.99
C GLY A 99 -6.70 -2.11 -7.40
N PRO A 100 -7.77 -2.22 -8.20
CA PRO A 100 -8.53 -1.05 -8.64
C PRO A 100 -9.27 -0.44 -7.46
N VAL A 101 -9.15 0.87 -7.22
CA VAL A 101 -9.86 1.54 -6.13
C VAL A 101 -11.37 1.52 -6.41
N THR A 102 -12.08 0.62 -5.72
CA THR A 102 -13.54 0.61 -5.72
C THR A 102 -14.05 1.12 -4.37
N LYS A 103 -14.94 2.10 -4.40
CA LYS A 103 -15.55 2.63 -3.18
C LYS A 103 -16.72 1.72 -2.79
N ASN A 104 -16.45 0.58 -2.16
CA ASN A 104 -17.51 -0.27 -1.59
C ASN A 104 -17.27 -0.64 -0.11
N ILE A 105 -18.02 0.08 0.74
CA ILE A 105 -18.74 -0.32 1.96
C ILE A 105 -17.92 -1.05 3.04
N PHE A 106 -17.23 -0.35 3.95
CA PHE A 106 -17.24 -0.68 5.39
C PHE A 106 -16.85 0.44 6.36
N SER A 107 -16.48 1.64 5.89
CA SER A 107 -16.53 2.85 6.71
C SER A 107 -16.67 4.05 5.78
N ASP A 108 -17.21 5.16 6.27
CA ASP A 108 -17.19 6.45 5.55
C ASP A 108 -15.74 6.97 5.33
N ARG A 109 -14.69 6.16 5.57
CA ARG A 109 -13.25 6.48 5.58
C ARG A 109 -12.32 5.39 5.02
N GLY A 110 -12.82 4.34 4.36
CA GLY A 110 -12.00 3.20 3.93
C GLY A 110 -12.20 2.74 2.48
N ILE A 111 -11.13 2.18 1.87
CA ILE A 111 -11.14 1.52 0.55
C ILE A 111 -11.09 -0.01 0.75
N ALA A 112 -11.98 -0.75 0.07
CA ALA A 112 -11.97 -2.20 0.03
C ALA A 112 -11.69 -2.70 -1.40
N LEU A 113 -10.68 -3.56 -1.58
CA LEU A 113 -10.37 -4.15 -2.88
C LEU A 113 -10.71 -5.65 -2.89
N ASP A 114 -11.43 -6.09 -3.93
CA ASP A 114 -11.63 -7.50 -4.25
C ASP A 114 -10.67 -7.87 -5.41
N GLU A 115 -9.77 -8.83 -5.17
CA GLU A 115 -8.82 -9.34 -6.19
C GLU A 115 -9.51 -10.11 -7.34
N ASN A 116 -10.84 -10.20 -7.40
CA ASN A 116 -11.60 -10.89 -8.44
C ASN A 116 -11.59 -10.26 -9.86
N ALA A 117 -10.57 -9.48 -10.22
CA ALA A 117 -10.37 -9.02 -11.59
C ALA A 117 -9.41 -9.95 -12.33
N ARG A 118 -9.97 -10.89 -13.12
CA ARG A 118 -9.34 -11.62 -14.28
C ARG A 118 -9.00 -13.12 -14.12
N GLY A 119 -9.92 -13.92 -13.60
CA GLY A 119 -10.01 -15.34 -13.99
C GLY A 119 -8.94 -16.30 -13.42
N ALA A 120 -8.10 -15.85 -12.49
CA ALA A 120 -7.42 -16.69 -11.52
C ALA A 120 -8.04 -16.38 -10.15
N SER A 121 -8.73 -17.36 -9.56
CA SER A 121 -9.49 -17.22 -8.31
C SER A 121 -8.56 -17.17 -7.09
N ILE A 122 -7.78 -16.10 -6.96
CA ILE A 122 -7.04 -15.78 -5.75
C ILE A 122 -7.82 -14.63 -5.10
N SER A 123 -8.61 -14.96 -4.08
CA SER A 123 -9.39 -13.95 -3.36
C SER A 123 -8.56 -13.47 -2.18
N GLY A 124 -7.88 -12.34 -2.36
CA GLY A 124 -7.41 -11.49 -1.27
C GLY A 124 -8.40 -10.37 -0.98
N TYR A 125 -8.15 -9.64 0.11
CA TYR A 125 -8.78 -8.35 0.33
C TYR A 125 -7.77 -7.33 0.84
N MET A 126 -8.06 -6.07 0.55
CA MET A 126 -7.33 -4.94 1.06
C MET A 126 -8.31 -3.99 1.72
N ILE A 127 -8.03 -3.57 2.95
CA ILE A 127 -8.70 -2.46 3.63
C ILE A 127 -7.66 -1.38 3.84
N PHE A 128 -7.94 -0.16 3.39
CA PHE A 128 -7.08 1.00 3.61
C PHE A 128 -7.92 2.17 4.16
N ASP A 129 -7.67 2.56 5.42
CA ASP A 129 -8.38 3.59 6.18
C ASP A 129 -7.35 4.44 6.96
N GLU A 130 -7.79 5.59 7.48
CA GLU A 130 -7.04 6.57 8.26
C GLU A 130 -6.21 5.91 9.38
N ASN A 131 -6.79 4.89 10.03
CA ASN A 131 -6.23 4.24 11.21
C ASN A 131 -5.98 2.74 11.06
N ARG A 132 -6.28 2.16 9.89
CA ARG A 132 -6.23 0.70 9.70
C ARG A 132 -5.84 0.37 8.28
N ILE A 133 -4.88 -0.55 8.14
CA ILE A 133 -4.54 -1.16 6.87
C ILE A 133 -4.53 -2.67 7.07
N ASP A 134 -5.40 -3.39 6.37
CA ASP A 134 -5.44 -4.85 6.39
C ASP A 134 -5.23 -5.37 4.97
N LEU A 135 -4.20 -6.18 4.79
CA LEU A 135 -3.86 -6.82 3.53
C LEU A 135 -3.94 -8.33 3.77
N GLU A 136 -4.70 -9.03 2.95
CA GLU A 136 -4.78 -10.49 2.96
C GLU A 136 -4.65 -10.99 1.54
N SER A 137 -3.67 -11.87 1.30
CA SER A 137 -3.48 -12.53 0.02
C SER A 137 -3.14 -14.00 0.26
N PRO A 138 -3.78 -14.95 -0.45
CA PRO A 138 -3.43 -16.36 -0.39
C PRO A 138 -1.97 -16.67 -0.77
N ILE A 139 -1.33 -15.79 -1.56
CA ILE A 139 0.07 -15.97 -1.98
C ILE A 139 1.02 -15.35 -0.95
N TRP A 140 0.73 -14.14 -0.52
CA TRP A 140 1.68 -13.30 0.21
C TRP A 140 1.48 -13.34 1.73
N GLY A 141 0.33 -13.81 2.20
CA GLY A 141 -0.05 -13.85 3.60
C GLY A 141 -0.89 -12.64 4.01
N GLU A 142 -0.89 -12.38 5.31
CA GLU A 142 -1.64 -11.30 5.95
C GLU A 142 -0.69 -10.24 6.51
N LEU A 143 -1.04 -8.97 6.37
CA LEU A 143 -0.43 -7.84 7.07
C LEU A 143 -1.54 -6.96 7.64
N LYS A 144 -1.50 -6.69 8.94
CA LYS A 144 -2.48 -5.82 9.61
C LYS A 144 -1.73 -4.74 10.36
N LEU A 145 -2.02 -3.48 10.03
CA LEU A 145 -1.44 -2.29 10.63
C LEU A 145 -2.56 -1.47 11.28
N ASN A 146 -2.32 -0.99 12.49
CA ASN A 146 -3.26 -0.12 13.20
C ASN A 146 -2.53 1.11 13.77
N ARG A 147 -3.03 2.30 13.46
CA ARG A 147 -2.53 3.57 14.01
C ARG A 147 -2.97 3.68 15.46
N TYR A 148 -2.01 3.86 16.38
CA TYR A 148 -2.34 4.01 17.81
C TYR A 148 -1.99 5.39 18.36
N TYR A 149 -1.13 6.16 17.69
CA TYR A 149 -0.84 7.54 18.07
C TYR A 149 -0.22 8.35 16.94
N LYS A 150 -0.91 9.37 16.41
CA LYS A 150 -0.39 10.27 15.36
C LYS A 150 0.27 9.49 14.20
N SER A 151 1.59 9.53 14.06
CA SER A 151 2.35 8.84 13.02
C SER A 151 2.77 7.41 13.39
N ASP A 152 2.46 6.94 14.59
CA ASP A 152 2.89 5.66 15.14
C ASP A 152 1.82 4.57 14.92
N TRP A 153 2.30 3.44 14.40
CA TRP A 153 1.52 2.30 13.96
C TRP A 153 2.09 1.02 14.54
N GLN A 154 1.23 0.10 14.89
CA GLN A 154 1.61 -1.26 15.28
C GLN A 154 1.16 -2.23 14.21
N GLY A 155 1.97 -3.26 13.96
CA GLY A 155 1.70 -4.22 12.90
C GLY A 155 1.85 -5.67 13.35
N ILE A 156 1.11 -6.55 12.69
CA ILE A 156 1.34 -7.99 12.69
C ILE A 156 1.26 -8.53 11.27
N GLY A 157 2.25 -9.33 10.89
CA GLY A 157 2.29 -10.03 9.62
C GLY A 157 2.33 -11.54 9.83
N VAL A 158 1.61 -12.28 8.98
CA VAL A 158 1.57 -13.75 8.98
C VAL A 158 1.76 -14.25 7.56
N ARG A 159 2.81 -15.03 7.34
CA ARG A 159 3.04 -15.71 6.06
C ARG A 159 3.07 -17.21 6.25
N THR A 160 2.13 -17.90 5.62
CA THR A 160 2.12 -19.36 5.60
C THR A 160 2.83 -19.84 4.33
N VAL A 161 3.80 -20.74 4.48
CA VAL A 161 4.55 -21.30 3.37
C VAL A 161 4.48 -22.82 3.45
N PHE A 162 4.35 -23.46 2.31
CA PHE A 162 4.48 -24.91 2.20
C PHE A 162 5.78 -25.22 1.46
N PHE A 163 6.79 -25.72 2.18
CA PHE A 163 8.09 -26.05 1.61
C PHE A 163 8.49 -27.48 2.00
N GLY A 164 8.89 -28.29 1.03
CA GLY A 164 9.43 -29.64 1.30
C GLY A 164 8.49 -30.56 2.11
N ALA A 165 7.17 -30.44 1.90
CA ALA A 165 6.12 -31.13 2.66
C ALA A 165 5.90 -30.70 4.11
N VAL A 166 6.51 -29.58 4.54
CA VAL A 166 6.31 -28.99 5.86
C VAL A 166 5.43 -27.75 5.74
N TYR A 167 4.35 -27.72 6.54
CA TYR A 167 3.58 -26.49 6.76
C TYR A 167 4.34 -25.62 7.76
N GLN A 168 4.66 -24.39 7.36
CA GLN A 168 5.28 -23.40 8.23
C GLN A 168 4.51 -22.07 8.18
N ALA A 169 4.39 -21.42 9.33
CA ALA A 169 3.90 -20.05 9.45
C ALA A 169 4.99 -19.19 10.06
N GLN A 170 5.31 -18.08 9.40
CA GLN A 170 6.11 -17.00 9.96
C GLN A 170 5.16 -15.95 10.51
N VAL A 171 5.35 -15.56 11.77
CA VAL A 171 4.58 -14.50 12.43
C VAL A 171 5.56 -13.44 12.91
N PHE A 172 5.38 -12.21 12.45
CA PHE A 172 6.23 -11.09 12.84
C PHE A 172 5.40 -9.89 13.29
N THR A 173 5.96 -9.07 14.16
CA THR A 173 5.33 -7.83 14.63
C THR A 173 6.18 -6.63 14.27
N LEU A 174 5.52 -5.51 14.02
CA LEU A 174 6.15 -4.28 13.54
C LEU A 174 5.82 -3.10 14.46
N ASP A 175 6.81 -2.24 14.68
CA ASP A 175 6.63 -0.87 15.17
C ASP A 175 6.93 0.07 13.99
N CYS A 176 5.89 0.69 13.45
CA CYS A 176 5.95 1.46 12.23
C CYS A 176 5.76 2.95 12.52
N ARG A 177 6.51 3.79 11.81
CA ARG A 177 6.34 5.25 11.82
C ARG A 177 6.24 5.80 10.43
N HIS A 178 5.24 6.64 10.18
CA HIS A 178 5.15 7.36 8.91
C HIS A 178 6.41 8.21 8.68
N THR A 179 7.05 7.99 7.53
CA THR A 179 8.08 8.87 6.97
C THR A 179 7.45 9.91 6.04
N ARG A 180 6.38 9.53 5.34
CA ARG A 180 5.54 10.42 4.54
C ARG A 180 4.09 9.98 4.70
N ASP A 181 3.28 10.81 5.36
CA ASP A 181 1.85 10.52 5.59
C ASP A 181 1.02 11.23 4.52
N ARG A 182 0.38 10.45 3.64
CA ARG A 182 -0.53 10.92 2.59
C ARG A 182 -1.83 10.09 2.58
N ILE A 183 -2.17 9.45 3.70
CA ILE A 183 -3.39 8.62 3.79
C ILE A 183 -4.64 9.46 3.52
N ASP A 184 -4.75 10.65 4.13
CA ASP A 184 -5.90 11.53 3.92
C ASP A 184 -6.05 11.94 2.46
N ASP A 185 -4.95 12.16 1.75
CA ASP A 185 -4.97 12.50 0.33
C ASP A 185 -5.54 11.35 -0.51
N ILE A 186 -5.13 10.10 -0.24
CA ILE A 186 -5.68 8.90 -0.90
C ILE A 186 -7.16 8.71 -0.59
N LEU A 187 -7.56 8.89 0.66
CA LEU A 187 -8.97 8.74 1.07
C LEU A 187 -9.86 9.86 0.53
N SER A 188 -9.30 11.03 0.29
CA SER A 188 -9.99 12.18 -0.30
C SER A 188 -10.02 12.16 -1.83
N ALA A 189 -9.19 11.33 -2.47
CA ALA A 189 -9.18 11.18 -3.92
C ALA A 189 -10.57 10.71 -4.38
N GLU A 190 -11.25 11.53 -5.19
CA GLU A 190 -12.52 11.12 -5.77
C GLU A 190 -12.23 9.93 -6.69
N PRO A 191 -12.85 8.75 -6.47
CA PRO A 191 -12.82 7.72 -7.49
C PRO A 191 -13.56 8.33 -8.69
N PHE A 192 -12.83 8.60 -9.78
CA PHE A 192 -13.42 9.10 -11.01
C PHE A 192 -14.69 8.30 -11.27
N SER A 193 -15.82 9.01 -11.32
CA SER A 193 -17.10 8.40 -11.64
C SER A 193 -16.90 7.60 -12.92
N LEU A 194 -17.11 6.29 -12.85
CA LEU A 194 -17.45 5.49 -14.01
C LEU A 194 -18.78 6.06 -14.50
N GLU A 195 -18.73 7.16 -15.27
CA GLU A 195 -19.89 7.63 -16.02
C GLU A 195 -20.21 6.52 -17.03
N ASP A 196 -21.41 5.95 -16.86
CA ASP A 196 -22.01 4.90 -17.69
C ASP A 196 -22.15 5.29 -19.16
#